data_AF-A0A399YGX4-F1
#
_entry.id   AF-A0A399YGX4-F1
#
_cell.length_a   1.000
_cell.length_b   1.000
_cell.length_c   1.000
_cell.angle_alpha   90.00
_cell.angle_beta   90.00
_cell.angle_gamma   90.00
#
_symmetry.space_group_name_H-M   'P 1'
#
loop_
_entity.id
_entity.type
_entity.pdbx_description
1 polymer ?
#
loop_
_entity_poly.entity_id
_entity_poly.type
_entity_poly.pdbx_seq_one_letter_code
_entity_poly.pdbx_strand_id
1 'polypeptide(L)'
;MLIFFGGAFALTLGLGFWVGRTGKPYNGVLFNLHKLLALGAVIAAAISIYNFVTTAPGDAPRYLLFGVGGVCVLALFVSGALMSAGKSNQTALRALHRIGVVIIIIAIAGMLFAGTFA
;
A
#
# COMPACT_ATOMS: atom_id res chain seq x y z
N MET A 1 7.22 -14.93 8.50
CA MET A 1 6.85 -14.32 7.20
C MET A 1 6.03 -13.03 7.38
N LEU A 2 4.93 -13.07 8.14
CA LEU A 2 4.08 -11.90 8.46
C LEU A 2 4.84 -10.69 9.06
N ILE A 3 5.75 -10.92 10.00
CA ILE A 3 6.52 -9.84 10.67
C ILE A 3 7.41 -9.07 9.68
N PHE A 4 8.04 -9.76 8.74
CA PHE A 4 8.94 -9.14 7.77
C PHE A 4 8.18 -8.24 6.79
N PHE A 5 7.05 -8.72 6.26
CA PHE A 5 6.23 -7.96 5.31
C PHE A 5 5.44 -6.83 5.98
N GLY A 6 4.89 -7.07 7.18
CA GLY A 6 4.29 -6.02 7.99
C GLY A 6 5.30 -4.92 8.35
N GLY A 7 6.54 -5.30 8.68
CA GLY A 7 7.64 -4.37 8.91
C GLY A 7 7.98 -3.54 7.68
N ALA A 8 8.12 -4.16 6.51
CA ALA A 8 8.37 -3.44 5.25
C ALA A 8 7.25 -2.44 4.91
N PHE A 9 6.00 -2.83 5.13
CA PHE A 9 4.85 -1.95 4.96
C PHE A 9 4.88 -0.77 5.95
N ALA A 10 5.11 -1.03 7.24
CA ALA A 10 5.22 0.03 8.25
C ALA A 10 6.37 1.02 7.96
N LEU A 11 7.53 0.50 7.53
CA LEU A 11 8.65 1.33 7.08
C LEU A 11 8.29 2.16 5.85
N THR A 12 7.57 1.58 4.88
CA THR A 12 7.07 2.30 3.70
C THR A 12 6.20 3.48 4.11
N LEU A 13 5.26 3.28 5.05
CA LEU A 13 4.39 4.35 5.57
C LEU A 13 5.19 5.44 6.29
N GLY A 14 6.13 5.05 7.16
CA GLY A 14 7.00 5.99 7.89
C GLY A 14 7.84 6.86 6.95
N LEU A 15 8.47 6.24 5.93
CA LEU A 15 9.22 6.96 4.92
C LEU A 15 8.33 7.86 4.06
N GLY A 16 7.15 7.38 3.67
CA GLY A 16 6.18 8.18 2.89
C GLY A 16 5.71 9.42 3.63
N PHE A 17 5.46 9.28 4.94
CA PHE A 17 5.14 10.40 5.82
C PHE A 17 6.30 11.40 5.93
N TRP A 18 7.53 10.91 6.09
CA TRP A 18 8.72 11.76 6.15
C TRP A 18 8.93 12.54 4.86
N VAL A 19 8.87 11.87 3.70
CA VAL A 19 8.95 12.51 2.37
C VAL A 19 7.87 13.57 2.21
N GLY A 20 6.65 13.30 2.70
CA GLY A 20 5.53 14.24 2.68
C GLY A 20 5.78 15.51 3.50
N ARG A 21 6.58 15.43 4.58
CA ARG A 21 6.95 16.59 5.41
C ARG A 21 8.13 17.38 4.84
N THR A 22 9.10 16.73 4.19
CA THR A 22 10.26 17.43 3.63
C THR A 22 9.91 18.29 2.41
N GLY A 23 8.80 17.99 1.73
CA GLY A 23 8.38 18.74 0.54
C GLY A 23 9.37 18.61 -0.62
N LYS A 24 9.18 19.40 -1.68
CA LYS A 24 10.09 19.43 -2.83
C LYS A 24 11.22 20.45 -2.59
N PRO A 25 12.46 20.18 -3.04
CA PRO A 25 12.90 18.95 -3.72
C PRO A 25 12.98 17.77 -2.75
N TYR A 26 12.45 16.61 -3.15
CA TYR A 26 12.46 15.42 -2.28
C TYR A 26 13.90 14.95 -2.05
N ASN A 27 14.21 14.53 -0.82
CA ASN A 27 15.47 13.83 -0.55
C ASN A 27 15.49 12.53 -1.37
N GLY A 28 16.43 12.44 -2.32
CA GLY A 28 16.50 11.32 -3.27
C GLY A 28 16.65 9.95 -2.61
N VAL A 29 17.36 9.87 -1.48
CA VAL A 29 17.53 8.61 -0.74
C VAL A 29 16.21 8.19 -0.11
N LEU A 30 15.57 9.06 0.67
CA LEU A 30 14.29 8.76 1.31
C LEU A 30 13.20 8.40 0.29
N PHE A 31 13.15 9.15 -0.81
CA PHE A 31 12.19 8.93 -1.88
C PHE A 31 12.40 7.58 -2.59
N ASN A 32 13.65 7.22 -2.87
CA ASN A 32 13.99 5.94 -3.49
C ASN A 32 13.76 4.75 -2.55
N LEU A 33 14.06 4.90 -1.25
CA LEU A 33 13.77 3.86 -0.27
C LEU A 33 12.26 3.63 -0.14
N HIS A 34 11.46 4.69 -0.06
CA HIS A 34 10.01 4.59 0.02
C HIS A 34 9.42 3.79 -1.16
N LYS A 35 9.80 4.12 -2.41
CA LYS A 35 9.24 3.43 -3.60
C LYS A 35 9.70 1.97 -3.72
N LEU A 36 10.95 1.66 -3.35
CA LEU A 36 11.48 0.30 -3.43
C LEU A 36 10.85 -0.59 -2.35
N LEU A 37 10.71 -0.07 -1.12
CA LEU A 37 10.00 -0.77 -0.05
C LEU A 37 8.52 -0.93 -0.37
N ALA A 38 7.87 0.09 -0.95
CA ALA A 38 6.49 -0.02 -1.40
C ALA A 38 6.32 -1.15 -2.43
N LEU A 39 7.18 -1.20 -3.44
CA LEU A 39 7.14 -2.26 -4.45
C LEU A 39 7.37 -3.64 -3.83
N GLY A 40 8.36 -3.78 -2.95
CA GLY A 40 8.61 -5.03 -2.23
C GLY A 40 7.41 -5.49 -1.39
N ALA A 41 6.77 -4.57 -0.66
CA ALA A 41 5.57 -4.85 0.12
C ALA A 41 4.39 -5.29 -0.77
N VAL A 42 4.22 -4.67 -1.94
CA VAL A 42 3.17 -5.04 -2.90
C VAL A 42 3.39 -6.45 -3.46
N ILE A 43 4.62 -6.78 -3.87
CA ILE A 43 4.95 -8.13 -4.38
C ILE A 43 4.70 -9.18 -3.30
N ALA A 44 5.16 -8.93 -2.08
CA ALA A 44 4.94 -9.84 -0.96
C ALA A 44 3.46 -10.04 -0.63
N ALA A 45 2.67 -8.96 -0.64
CA ALA A 45 1.23 -9.04 -0.44
C ALA A 45 0.56 -9.85 -1.55
N ALA A 46 0.93 -9.64 -2.82
CA ALA A 46 0.39 -10.39 -3.94
C ALA A 46 0.65 -11.90 -3.84
N ILE A 47 1.89 -12.29 -3.48
CA ILE A 47 2.24 -13.70 -3.23
C ILE A 47 1.43 -14.28 -2.06
N SER A 48 1.29 -13.52 -0.97
CA SER A 48 0.54 -13.96 0.21
C SER A 48 -0.94 -14.17 -0.11
N ILE A 49 -1.55 -13.25 -0.88
CA ILE A 49 -2.94 -13.37 -1.35
C ILE A 49 -3.09 -14.56 -2.29
N TYR A 50 -2.17 -14.74 -3.25
CA TYR A 50 -2.21 -15.87 -4.18
C TYR A 50 -2.17 -17.21 -3.44
N ASN A 51 -1.25 -17.36 -2.49
CA ASN A 51 -1.15 -18.57 -1.67
C ASN A 51 -2.41 -18.80 -0.83
N PHE A 52 -2.98 -17.74 -0.24
CA PHE A 52 -4.22 -17.86 0.54
C PHE A 52 -5.40 -18.32 -0.32
N VAL A 53 -5.62 -17.66 -1.47
CA VAL A 53 -6.76 -17.95 -2.36
C VAL A 53 -6.67 -19.35 -2.98
N THR A 54 -5.47 -19.91 -3.11
CA THR A 54 -5.26 -21.25 -3.68
C THR A 54 -5.25 -22.38 -2.64
N THR A 55 -5.16 -22.07 -1.35
CA THR A 55 -5.03 -23.10 -0.29
C THR A 55 -6.16 -23.11 0.74
N ALA A 56 -6.98 -22.05 0.81
CA ALA A 56 -8.09 -21.97 1.75
C ALA A 56 -9.41 -21.64 1.02
N PRO A 57 -10.54 -22.24 1.45
CA PRO A 57 -11.85 -21.78 1.00
C PRO A 57 -12.05 -20.33 1.48
N GLY A 58 -12.21 -19.41 0.52
CA GLY A 58 -12.43 -18.01 0.84
C GLY A 58 -13.91 -17.69 1.05
N ASP A 59 -14.17 -16.73 1.92
CA ASP A 59 -15.47 -16.13 2.18
C ASP A 59 -15.60 -14.78 1.45
N ALA A 60 -16.83 -14.44 1.05
CA ALA A 60 -17.13 -13.24 0.26
C ALA A 60 -16.56 -11.93 0.84
N PRO A 61 -16.59 -11.67 2.17
CA PRO A 61 -15.99 -10.46 2.75
C PRO A 61 -14.48 -10.36 2.50
N ARG A 62 -13.75 -11.48 2.59
CA ARG A 62 -12.29 -11.47 2.36
C ARG A 62 -11.95 -11.19 0.90
N TYR A 63 -12.68 -11.77 -0.06
CA TYR A 63 -12.48 -11.46 -1.47
C TYR A 63 -12.78 -10.00 -1.81
N LEU A 64 -13.82 -9.41 -1.21
CA LEU A 64 -14.12 -7.98 -1.36
C LEU A 64 -12.95 -7.12 -0.85
N LEU A 65 -12.40 -7.44 0.33
CA LEU A 65 -11.26 -6.74 0.91
C LEU A 65 -10.00 -6.87 0.04
N PHE A 66 -9.73 -8.04 -0.55
CA PHE A 66 -8.63 -8.19 -1.51
C PHE A 66 -8.83 -7.33 -2.75
N GLY A 67 -10.05 -7.27 -3.30
CA GLY A 67 -10.38 -6.41 -4.43
C GLY A 67 -10.15 -4.93 -4.11
N VAL A 68 -10.67 -4.45 -2.97
CA VAL A 68 -10.46 -3.07 -2.50
C VAL A 68 -8.97 -2.78 -2.29
N GLY A 69 -8.26 -3.72 -1.65
CA GLY A 69 -6.83 -3.61 -1.41
C GLY A 69 -6.02 -3.51 -2.71
N GLY A 70 -6.33 -4.35 -3.69
CA GLY A 70 -5.69 -4.33 -5.01
C GLY A 70 -5.90 -3.00 -5.74
N VAL A 71 -7.13 -2.49 -5.78
CA VAL A 71 -7.44 -1.18 -6.38
C VAL A 71 -6.70 -0.05 -5.66
N CYS A 72 -6.65 -0.08 -4.32
CA CYS A 72 -5.93 0.93 -3.54
C CYS A 72 -4.42 0.90 -3.83
N VAL A 73 -3.81 -0.28 -3.88
CA VAL A 73 -2.40 -0.45 -4.22
C VAL A 73 -2.10 0.12 -5.61
N LEU A 74 -2.94 -0.18 -6.60
CA LEU A 74 -2.79 0.38 -7.96
C LEU A 74 -2.89 1.90 -7.94
N ALA A 75 -3.89 2.46 -7.26
CA ALA A 75 -4.06 3.90 -7.13
C ALA A 75 -2.85 4.56 -6.43
N LEU A 76 -2.32 3.94 -5.38
CA LEU A 76 -1.12 4.41 -4.67
C LEU A 76 0.12 4.39 -5.55
N PHE A 77 0.32 3.32 -6.30
CA PHE A 77 1.50 3.16 -7.16
C PHE A 77 1.47 4.14 -8.34
N VAL A 78 0.32 4.24 -9.03
CA VAL A 78 0.12 5.17 -10.15
C VAL A 78 0.25 6.61 -9.68
N SER A 79 -0.42 7.00 -8.59
CA SER A 79 -0.31 8.36 -8.05
C SER A 79 1.13 8.69 -7.62
N GLY A 80 1.84 7.76 -6.98
CA GLY A 80 3.25 7.88 -6.62
C GLY A 80 4.16 8.10 -7.83
N ALA A 81 4.00 7.28 -8.88
CA ALA A 81 4.76 7.39 -10.11
C ALA A 81 4.50 8.72 -10.84
N LEU A 82 3.25 9.17 -10.93
CA LEU A 82 2.90 10.45 -11.55
C LEU A 82 3.44 11.65 -10.76
N MET A 83 3.42 11.60 -9.41
CA MET A 83 4.06 12.61 -8.57
C MET A 83 5.58 12.66 -8.80
N SER A 84 6.23 11.50 -8.95
CA SER A 84 7.65 11.38 -9.27
C SER A 84 8.00 11.98 -10.63
N ALA A 85 7.14 11.79 -11.63
CA ALA A 85 7.35 12.28 -12.99
C ALA A 85 7.11 13.79 -13.12
N GLY A 86 6.60 14.45 -12.07
CA GLY A 86 6.26 15.88 -12.12
C GLY A 86 5.09 16.21 -13.07
N LYS A 87 4.34 15.19 -13.53
CA LYS A 87 3.21 15.35 -14.45
C LYS A 87 1.90 15.55 -13.67
N SER A 88 0.88 16.12 -14.31
CA SER A 88 -0.48 16.28 -13.78
C SER A 88 -0.60 17.19 -12.53
N ASN A 89 -1.82 17.36 -12.04
CA ASN A 89 -2.17 18.16 -10.86
C ASN A 89 -1.60 17.50 -9.60
N GLN A 90 -0.48 18.03 -9.12
CA GLN A 90 0.26 17.52 -7.97
C GLN A 90 -0.57 17.54 -6.68
N THR A 91 -1.49 18.49 -6.52
CA THR A 91 -2.38 18.59 -5.35
C THR A 91 -3.38 17.45 -5.35
N ALA A 92 -4.02 17.20 -6.51
CA ALA A 92 -4.96 16.08 -6.66
C ALA A 92 -4.27 14.73 -6.47
N LEU A 93 -3.08 14.53 -7.05
CA LEU A 93 -2.31 13.30 -6.90
C LEU A 93 -1.93 13.02 -5.45
N ARG A 94 -1.50 14.04 -4.69
CA ARG A 94 -1.20 13.90 -3.26
C ARG A 94 -2.45 13.57 -2.45
N ALA A 95 -3.58 14.19 -2.77
CA ALA A 95 -4.85 13.89 -2.09
C ALA A 95 -5.26 12.43 -2.33
N LEU A 96 -5.24 11.98 -3.59
CA LEU A 96 -5.51 10.59 -3.95
C LEU A 96 -4.56 9.61 -3.26
N HIS A 97 -3.26 9.92 -3.23
CA HIS A 97 -2.28 9.07 -2.57
C HIS A 97 -2.56 8.96 -1.06
N ARG A 98 -2.88 10.07 -0.38
CA ARG A 98 -3.21 10.06 1.05
C ARG A 98 -4.50 9.31 1.36
N ILE A 99 -5.55 9.51 0.56
CA ILE A 99 -6.82 8.79 0.71
C ILE A 99 -6.58 7.29 0.50
N GLY A 100 -5.83 6.91 -0.54
CA GLY A 100 -5.46 5.53 -0.80
C GLY A 100 -4.73 4.88 0.38
N VAL A 101 -3.85 5.62 1.07
CA VAL A 101 -3.14 5.13 2.28
C VAL A 101 -4.14 4.82 3.40
N VAL A 102 -5.11 5.70 3.63
CA VAL A 102 -6.11 5.48 4.68
C VAL A 102 -6.97 4.25 4.34
N ILE A 103 -7.45 4.14 3.10
CA ILE A 103 -8.30 3.03 2.68
C ILE A 103 -7.55 1.69 2.75
N ILE A 104 -6.28 1.62 2.31
CA ILE A 104 -5.52 0.36 2.37
C ILE A 104 -5.26 -0.07 3.82
N ILE A 105 -5.01 0.88 4.74
CA ILE A 105 -4.84 0.56 6.18
C ILE A 105 -6.14 -0.01 6.75
N ILE A 106 -7.28 0.60 6.43
CA ILE A 106 -8.61 0.10 6.86
C ILE A 106 -8.88 -1.28 6.27
N ALA A 107 -8.58 -1.50 4.99
CA ALA A 107 -8.77 -2.79 4.34
C ALA A 107 -7.90 -3.89 4.98
N ILE A 108 -6.63 -3.59 5.27
CA ILE A 108 -5.73 -4.51 5.97
C ILE A 108 -6.24 -4.81 7.39
N ALA A 109 -6.65 -3.79 8.14
CA ALA A 109 -7.24 -3.99 9.47
C ALA A 109 -8.49 -4.88 9.38
N GLY A 110 -9.38 -4.60 8.43
CA GLY A 110 -10.57 -5.41 8.16
C GLY A 110 -10.24 -6.88 7.86
N MET A 111 -9.18 -7.15 7.08
CA MET A 111 -8.75 -8.53 6.80
C MET A 111 -8.30 -9.25 8.07
N LEU A 112 -7.60 -8.57 8.98
CA LEU A 112 -7.14 -9.16 10.24
C LEU A 112 -8.33 -9.53 11.16
N PHE A 113 -9.37 -8.68 11.22
CA PHE A 113 -10.55 -8.93 12.05
C PHE A 113 -11.58 -9.88 11.40
N ALA A 114 -11.69 -9.91 10.07
CA ALA A 114 -12.52 -10.89 9.36
C ALA A 114 -12.00 -12.33 9.52
N GLY A 115 -10.77 -12.51 10.01
CA GLY A 115 -10.17 -13.80 10.36
C GLY A 115 -10.62 -14.37 11.70
N THR A 116 -11.10 -13.55 12.64
CA THR A 116 -11.25 -13.93 14.06
C THR A 116 -12.65 -14.34 14.49
N PHE A 117 -13.65 -14.23 13.60
CA PHE A 117 -15.07 -14.50 13.89
C PHE A 117 -15.70 -15.54 12.94
N ALA A 118 -14.89 -16.25 12.16
CA ALA A 118 -15.32 -17.28 11.21
C ALA A 118 -14.85 -18.66 11.66
#